data_AF-A0A7J2ZLB2-F1
#
_entry.id   AF-A0A7J2ZLB2-F1
#
_cell.length_a   1.000
_cell.length_b   1.000
_cell.length_c   1.000
_cell.angle_alpha   90.00
_cell.angle_beta   90.00
_cell.angle_gamma   90.00
#
_symmetry.space_group_name_H-M   'P 1'
#
loop_
_entity.id
_entity.type
_entity.pdbx_description
1 polymer ?
#
loop_
_entity_poly.entity_id
_entity_poly.type
_entity_poly.pdbx_seq_one_letter_code
_entity_poly.pdbx_strand_id
1 'polypeptide(L)' 'MNSLVKKARKLLSEGKVNRILETERRIHFKVIGQTETHSVIFDKEKNSWSCDCKFSTLSEKNCSHIIAAKLFLKKS' A
#
# COMPACT_ATOMS: atom_id res chain seq x y z
N MET A 1 8.58 11.42 -14.54
CA MET A 1 7.47 10.99 -13.66
C MET A 1 7.86 9.66 -13.00
N ASN A 2 7.97 9.61 -11.67
CA ASN A 2 8.39 8.42 -10.93
C ASN A 2 7.50 7.22 -11.24
N SER A 3 8.08 6.15 -11.79
CA SER A 3 7.39 4.93 -12.23
C SER A 3 6.49 4.30 -11.16
N LEU A 4 6.89 4.43 -9.88
CA LEU A 4 6.17 3.92 -8.71
C LEU A 4 4.80 4.57 -8.50
N VAL A 5 4.70 5.90 -8.65
CA VAL A 5 3.44 6.64 -8.44
C VAL A 5 2.44 6.32 -9.55
N LYS A 6 2.92 6.19 -10.80
CA LYS A 6 2.07 5.78 -11.92
C LYS A 6 1.51 4.37 -11.69
N LYS A 7 2.36 3.43 -11.25
CA LYS A 7 1.91 2.07 -10.89
C LYS A 7 0.92 2.08 -9.74
N ALA A 8 1.19 2.84 -8.67
CA ALA A 8 0.30 2.97 -7.53
C ALA A 8 -1.09 3.51 -7.91
N ARG A 9 -1.14 4.58 -8.73
CA ARG A 9 -2.41 5.13 -9.24
C ARG A 9 -3.17 4.12 -10.09
N LYS A 10 -2.47 3.35 -10.93
CA LYS A 10 -3.09 2.28 -11.72
C LYS A 10 -3.73 1.21 -10.83
N LEU A 11 -3.01 0.74 -9.81
CA LEU A 11 -3.56 -0.24 -8.84
C LEU A 11 -4.81 0.30 -8.16
N LEU A 12 -4.80 1.57 -7.76
CA LEU A 12 -5.96 2.21 -7.14
C LEU A 12 -7.14 2.36 -8.12
N SER A 13 -6.90 2.81 -9.35
CA SER A 13 -7.95 2.99 -10.35
C SER A 13 -8.56 1.66 -10.81
N GLU A 14 -7.77 0.58 -10.80
CA GLU A 14 -8.25 -0.77 -11.12
C GLU A 14 -8.95 -1.45 -9.93
N GLY A 15 -9.15 -0.77 -8.80
CA GLY A 15 -9.81 -1.37 -7.62
C GLY A 15 -8.98 -2.48 -6.95
N LYS A 16 -7.66 -2.51 -7.19
CA LYS A 16 -6.75 -3.57 -6.68
C LYS A 16 -6.26 -3.31 -5.26
N VAL A 17 -6.81 -2.32 -4.56
CA VAL A 17 -6.47 -1.98 -3.18
C VAL A 17 -7.71 -2.20 -2.33
N ASN A 18 -7.65 -3.18 -1.44
CA ASN A 18 -8.76 -3.51 -0.55
C ASN A 18 -8.34 -3.31 0.90
N ARG A 19 -9.09 -2.50 1.66
CA ARG A 19 -8.96 -2.44 3.12
C ARG A 19 -9.66 -3.67 3.69
N ILE A 20 -8.89 -4.55 4.31
CA ILE A 20 -9.41 -5.84 4.81
C ILE A 20 -9.74 -5.81 6.30
N LEU A 21 -9.01 -5.00 7.07
CA LEU A 21 -9.23 -4.85 8.50
C LEU A 21 -8.81 -3.44 8.91
N GLU A 22 -9.63 -2.81 9.73
CA GLU A 22 -9.28 -1.58 10.40
C GLU A 22 -9.53 -1.73 11.89
N THR A 23 -8.51 -1.44 12.68
CA THR A 23 -8.59 -1.34 14.13
C THR A 23 -8.25 0.08 14.56
N GLU A 24 -8.41 0.36 15.85
CA GLU A 24 -8.01 1.63 16.45
C GLU A 24 -6.51 1.90 16.28
N ARG A 25 -5.69 0.84 16.25
CA ARG A 25 -4.23 0.94 16.19
C ARG A 25 -3.64 0.76 14.80
N ARG A 26 -4.29 -0.04 13.93
CA ARG A 26 -3.72 -0.45 12.63
C ARG A 26 -4.76 -0.56 11.53
N ILE A 27 -4.33 -0.35 10.30
CA ILE A 27 -5.11 -0.63 9.10
C ILE A 27 -4.37 -1.64 8.24
N HIS A 28 -5.04 -2.73 7.90
CA HIS A 28 -4.52 -3.76 7.02
C HIS A 28 -5.16 -3.61 5.64
N PHE A 29 -4.31 -3.58 4.62
CA PHE A 29 -4.69 -3.54 3.22
C PHE A 29 -4.15 -4.77 2.51
N LYS A 30 -4.94 -5.24 1.54
CA LYS A 30 -4.56 -6.26 0.58
C LYS A 30 -4.46 -5.58 -0.78
N VAL A 31 -3.25 -5.58 -1.36
CA VAL A 31 -2.97 -4.94 -2.65
C VAL A 31 -2.63 -6.02 -3.67
N ILE A 32 -3.48 -6.15 -4.68
CA ILE A 32 -3.30 -7.14 -5.75
C ILE A 32 -2.27 -6.58 -6.73
N GLY A 33 -1.05 -7.13 -6.72
CA GLY A 33 0.01 -6.80 -7.65
C GLY A 33 -0.21 -7.42 -9.04
N GLN A 34 0.83 -7.40 -9.88
CA GLN A 34 0.75 -8.02 -11.21
C GLN A 34 0.89 -9.54 -11.16
N THR A 35 1.75 -10.04 -10.27
CA THR A 35 2.06 -11.47 -10.12
C THR A 35 1.49 -12.04 -8.84
N GLU A 36 1.51 -11.26 -7.77
CA GLU A 36 1.19 -11.73 -6.41
C GLU A 36 0.38 -10.67 -5.66
N THR A 37 -0.32 -11.11 -4.61
CA THR A 37 -1.02 -10.20 -3.70
C THR A 37 -0.12 -9.87 -2.52
N HIS A 38 -0.02 -8.59 -2.18
CA HIS A 38 0.81 -8.11 -1.08
C HIS A 38 -0.04 -7.54 0.06
N SER A 39 0.42 -7.80 1.28
CA SER A 39 -0.12 -7.18 2.48
C SER A 39 0.58 -5.87 2.75
N VAL A 40 -0.21 -4.82 3.01
CA VAL A 40 0.27 -3.51 3.45
C VAL A 40 -0.38 -3.20 4.79
N ILE A 41 0.42 -2.79 5.76
CA ILE A 41 -0.03 -2.46 7.10
C ILE A 41 0.32 -1.00 7.36
N PHE A 42 -0.66 -0.24 7.81
CA PHE A 42 -0.47 1.09 8.37
C PHE A 42 -0.63 1.01 9.88
N ASP A 43 0.42 1.33 10.62
CA ASP A 43 0.39 1.46 12.07
C ASP A 43 0.07 2.93 12.42
N LYS A 44 -1.14 3.16 12.97
CA LYS A 44 -1.65 4.50 13.29
C LYS A 44 -0.85 5.11 14.46
N GLU A 45 -0.42 4.28 15.42
CA GLU A 45 0.33 4.73 16.60
C GLU A 45 1.72 5.24 16.23
N LYS A 46 2.44 4.49 15.39
CA LYS A 46 3.79 4.84 14.93
C LYS A 46 3.81 5.70 13.67
N ASN A 47 2.63 5.99 13.10
CA ASN A 47 2.46 6.61 11.80
C ASN A 47 3.37 5.99 10.71
N SER A 48 3.46 4.66 10.72
CA SER A 48 4.44 3.90 9.93
C SER A 48 3.76 2.95 8.97
N TRP A 49 4.36 2.80 7.79
CA TRP A 49 3.87 1.91 6.74
C TRP A 49 4.81 0.73 6.58
N SER A 50 4.25 -0.45 6.36
CA SER A 50 5.00 -1.67 6.10
C SER A 50 4.32 -2.46 5.00
N CYS A 51 5.13 -3.04 4.12
CA CYS A 51 4.64 -3.92 3.05
C CYS A 51 5.54 -5.14 2.97
N ASP A 52 4.92 -6.29 2.76
CA ASP A 52 5.59 -7.58 2.62
C ASP A 52 6.39 -7.73 1.30
N CYS A 53 6.26 -6.80 0.36
CA CYS A 53 6.95 -6.92 -0.93
C CYS A 53 8.48 -6.78 -0.80
N LYS A 54 9.23 -7.61 -1.54
CA LYS A 54 10.71 -7.60 -1.60
C LYS A 54 11.32 -6.22 -1.93
N PHE A 55 10.60 -5.38 -2.66
CA PHE A 55 11.04 -4.02 -3.01
C PHE A 55 11.10 -3.07 -1.80
N SER A 56 10.26 -3.28 -0.77
CA SER A 56 10.26 -2.45 0.43
C SER A 56 11.53 -2.63 1.27
N THR A 57 12.23 -3.75 1.08
CA THR A 57 13.45 -4.12 1.80
C THR A 57 14.71 -3.51 1.17
N LEU A 58 14.68 -3.20 -0.14
CA LEU A 58 15.85 -2.75 -0.90
C LEU A 58 15.99 -1.23 -1.04
N SER A 59 14.89 -0.48 -1.04
CA SER A 59 14.91 0.97 -1.33
C SER A 59 13.88 1.68 -0.45
N GLU A 60 14.39 2.46 0.50
CA GLU A 60 13.70 3.47 1.33
C GLU A 60 12.16 3.40 1.35
N LYS A 61 11.62 2.44 2.10
CA LYS A 61 10.30 2.46 2.78
C LYS A 61 9.04 2.78 1.94
N ASN A 62 9.11 2.93 0.61
CA ASN A 62 7.99 3.37 -0.22
C ASN A 62 7.91 2.60 -1.54
N CYS A 63 7.25 1.44 -1.50
CA CYS A 63 6.88 0.69 -2.70
C CYS A 63 5.57 1.23 -3.31
N SER A 64 5.26 0.81 -4.55
CA SER A 64 4.01 1.17 -5.22
C SER A 64 2.75 0.74 -4.43
N HIS A 65 2.83 -0.32 -3.62
CA HIS A 65 1.70 -0.80 -2.81
C HIS A 65 1.40 0.13 -1.64
N ILE A 66 2.44 0.58 -0.92
CA ILE A 66 2.31 1.57 0.17
C ILE A 66 1.75 2.87 -0.38
N ILE A 67 2.26 3.33 -1.53
CA ILE A 67 1.76 4.55 -2.17
C ILE A 67 0.29 4.38 -2.56
N ALA A 68 -0.11 3.23 -3.11
CA ALA A 68 -1.49 2.96 -3.48
C ALA A 68 -2.43 2.96 -2.27
N ALA A 69 -2.02 2.34 -1.15
CA ALA A 69 -2.78 2.33 0.09
C ALA A 69 -2.89 3.73 0.74
N LYS A 70 -1.80 4.52 0.72
CA LYS A 70 -1.82 5.93 1.15
C LYS A 70 -2.81 6.76 0.33
N LEU A 71 -2.83 6.57 -0.99
CA LEU A 71 -3.74 7.26 -1.89
C LEU A 71 -5.20 6.82 -1.66
N PHE A 72 -5.43 5.54 -1.38
CA PHE A 72 -6.74 5.00 -1.03
C PHE A 72 -7.28 5.70 0.23
N LEU A 73 -6.47 5.79 1.30
CA LEU A 73 -6.87 6.46 2.54
C LEU A 73 -7.15 7.95 2.37
N LYS A 74 -6.42 8.66 1.51
CA LYS A 74 -6.67 10.09 1.26
C LYS A 74 -7.96 10.36 0.47
N LYS A 75 -8.47 9.35 -0.25
CA LYS A 75 -9.66 9.48 -1.10
C LYS A 75 -10.95 9.03 -0.40
N SER A 76 -10.83 8.35 0.74
CA SER A 76 -11.94 7.79 1.52
C SER A 76 -12.24 8.66 2.72
#